data_AF-A0A354Q529-F1
#
_entry.id   AF-A0A354Q529-F1
#
_cell.length_a   1.000
_cell.length_b   1.000
_cell.length_c   1.000
_cell.angle_alpha   90.00
_cell.angle_beta   90.00
_cell.angle_gamma   90.00
#
_symmetry.space_group_name_H-M   'P 1'
#
loop_
_entity.id
_entity.type
_entity.pdbx_description
1 polymer ?
#
loop_
_entity_poly.entity_id
_entity_poly.type
_entity_poly.pdbx_seq_one_letter_code
_entity_poly.pdbx_strand_id
1 'polypeptide(L)'
;MDPKIVWLFIFVILYWGYCIFWGIKGAIAAKTASDYMLAGRSIPLWVFVLAATATSFSGWTFVGHPGLIFRDGFQYAYASFYTITIPFTGVMFLKRQWMLGKRFGYVTPGEMLADYFKGDGIRVLTVIVALFFSIPYLGVQLRASGFLFNVLTDGALSVNVGMWMLSIVVFIYVASGGLRAVAYVDTLQCVLLALGITAIGLIGLDA
;
A
#
# COMPACT_ATOMS: atom_id res chain seq x y z
N MET A 1 22.96 19.25 -12.88
CA MET A 1 22.07 18.65 -11.86
C MET A 1 22.91 17.72 -11.02
N ASP A 2 22.73 17.73 -9.70
CA ASP A 2 23.39 16.79 -8.80
C ASP A 2 23.08 15.34 -9.28
N PRO A 3 24.08 14.45 -9.43
CA PRO A 3 23.86 13.06 -9.80
C PRO A 3 22.74 12.38 -9.01
N LYS A 4 22.56 12.70 -7.72
CA LYS A 4 21.48 12.14 -6.89
C LYS A 4 20.09 12.50 -7.41
N ILE A 5 19.90 13.73 -7.87
CA ILE A 5 18.62 14.23 -8.40
C ILE A 5 18.32 13.55 -9.74
N VAL A 6 19.34 13.37 -10.59
CA VAL A 6 19.20 12.68 -11.87
C VAL A 6 18.74 11.23 -11.64
N TRP A 7 19.42 10.50 -10.76
CA TRP A 7 19.04 9.12 -10.43
C TRP A 7 17.66 9.02 -9.80
N LEU A 8 17.31 9.94 -8.90
CA LEU A 8 15.97 10.01 -8.31
C LEU A 8 14.89 10.05 -9.38
N PHE A 9 14.99 10.99 -10.34
CA PHE A 9 13.98 11.10 -11.40
C PHE A 9 13.98 9.91 -12.35
N ILE A 10 15.14 9.31 -12.66
CA ILE A 10 15.20 8.08 -13.44
C ILE A 10 14.41 6.96 -12.75
N PHE A 11 14.69 6.70 -11.47
CA PHE A 11 13.97 5.65 -10.71
C PHE A 11 12.48 5.95 -10.60
N VAL A 12 12.10 7.21 -10.36
CA VAL A 12 10.72 7.64 -10.25
C VAL A 12 9.97 7.47 -11.57
N ILE A 13 10.56 7.85 -12.71
CA ILE A 13 9.95 7.69 -14.04
C ILE A 13 9.78 6.20 -14.36
N LEU A 14 10.80 5.37 -14.10
CA LEU A 14 10.71 3.92 -14.31
C LEU A 14 9.61 3.30 -13.45
N TYR A 15 9.57 3.66 -12.17
CA TYR A 15 8.58 3.17 -11.23
C TYR A 15 7.16 3.62 -11.59
N TRP A 16 6.96 4.89 -11.93
CA TRP A 16 5.66 5.39 -12.39
C TRP A 16 5.24 4.80 -13.72
N GLY A 17 6.18 4.57 -14.63
CA GLY A 17 5.93 3.82 -15.87
C GLY A 17 5.39 2.42 -15.57
N TYR A 18 5.98 1.71 -14.60
CA TYR A 18 5.50 0.41 -14.15
C TYR A 18 4.10 0.48 -13.52
N CYS A 19 3.84 1.49 -12.67
CA CYS A 19 2.51 1.71 -12.09
C CYS A 19 1.45 1.95 -13.17
N ILE A 20 1.72 2.85 -14.11
CA ILE A 20 0.80 3.18 -15.19
C ILE A 20 0.59 2.00 -16.13
N PHE A 21 1.64 1.22 -16.43
CA PHE A 21 1.54 -0.02 -17.20
C PHE A 21 0.52 -0.99 -16.56
N TRP A 22 0.62 -1.21 -15.25
CA TRP A 22 -0.35 -2.05 -14.53
C TRP A 22 -1.74 -1.42 -14.43
N GLY A 23 -1.83 -0.10 -14.31
CA GLY A 23 -3.08 0.65 -14.39
C GLY A 23 -3.82 0.37 -15.71
N ILE A 24 -3.13 0.55 -16.85
CA ILE A 24 -3.67 0.31 -18.19
C ILE A 24 -4.03 -1.17 -18.37
N LYS A 25 -3.15 -2.09 -18.00
CA LYS A 25 -3.40 -3.53 -18.14
C LYS A 25 -4.59 -3.98 -17.28
N GLY A 26 -4.70 -3.44 -16.07
CA GLY A 26 -5.85 -3.64 -15.18
C GLY A 26 -7.15 -3.13 -15.82
N ALA A 27 -7.14 -1.91 -16.35
CA ALA A 27 -8.28 -1.28 -17.00
C ALA A 27 -8.79 -2.08 -18.21
N ILE A 28 -7.86 -2.56 -19.07
CA ILE A 28 -8.22 -3.37 -20.23
C ILE A 28 -8.88 -4.68 -19.81
N ALA A 29 -8.38 -5.30 -18.73
CA ALA A 29 -8.83 -6.60 -18.26
C ALA A 29 -10.08 -6.55 -17.36
N ALA A 30 -10.42 -5.39 -16.78
CA ALA A 30 -11.57 -5.22 -15.93
C ALA A 30 -12.85 -5.00 -16.76
N LYS A 31 -13.57 -6.10 -17.06
CA LYS A 31 -14.86 -6.03 -17.79
C LYS A 31 -16.08 -6.05 -16.88
N THR A 32 -15.91 -6.49 -15.64
CA THR A 32 -16.97 -6.56 -14.64
C THR A 32 -16.54 -5.92 -13.32
N ALA A 33 -17.50 -5.61 -12.45
CA ALA A 33 -17.20 -5.13 -11.09
C ALA A 33 -16.36 -6.14 -10.28
N SER A 34 -16.58 -7.44 -10.48
CA SER A 34 -15.77 -8.50 -9.86
C SER A 34 -14.34 -8.51 -10.38
N ASP A 35 -14.12 -8.23 -11.67
CA ASP A 35 -12.76 -8.11 -12.21
C ASP A 35 -12.04 -6.90 -11.63
N TYR A 36 -12.74 -5.78 -11.48
CA TYR A 36 -12.15 -4.55 -10.93
C TYR A 36 -11.87 -4.66 -9.43
N MET A 37 -12.83 -5.17 -8.64
CA MET A 37 -12.74 -5.25 -7.17
C MET A 37 -11.98 -6.48 -6.65
N LEU A 38 -12.03 -7.61 -7.36
CA LEU A 38 -11.47 -8.89 -6.91
C LEU A 38 -10.43 -9.47 -7.86
N ALA A 39 -10.07 -8.77 -8.95
CA ALA A 39 -9.18 -9.27 -10.01
C ALA A 39 -9.64 -10.64 -10.55
N GLY A 40 -10.96 -10.88 -10.60
CA GLY A 40 -11.54 -12.16 -11.01
C GLY A 40 -11.15 -13.33 -10.10
N ARG A 41 -10.71 -13.06 -8.85
CA ARG A 41 -10.21 -14.05 -7.88
C ARG A 41 -9.06 -14.93 -8.43
N SER A 42 -8.28 -14.36 -9.34
CA SER A 42 -7.24 -15.07 -10.12
C SER A 42 -5.81 -14.65 -9.75
N ILE A 43 -5.63 -13.86 -8.68
CA ILE A 43 -4.30 -13.42 -8.24
C ILE A 43 -3.51 -14.65 -7.74
N PRO A 44 -2.31 -14.92 -8.30
CA PRO A 44 -1.44 -16.00 -7.83
C PRO A 44 -1.04 -15.80 -6.36
N LEU A 45 -0.84 -16.90 -5.63
CA LEU A 45 -0.53 -16.86 -4.21
C LEU A 45 0.71 -16.00 -3.88
N TRP A 46 1.77 -16.09 -4.69
CA TRP A 46 3.00 -15.32 -4.46
C TRP A 46 2.78 -13.81 -4.61
N VAL A 47 1.97 -13.38 -5.59
CA VAL A 47 1.57 -11.97 -5.77
C VAL A 47 0.75 -11.52 -4.57
N PHE A 48 -0.21 -12.35 -4.13
CA PHE A 48 -1.05 -12.04 -2.97
C PHE A 48 -0.22 -11.87 -1.69
N VAL A 49 0.71 -12.77 -1.43
CA VAL A 49 1.57 -12.71 -0.23
C VAL A 49 2.40 -11.43 -0.24
N LEU A 50 3.12 -11.16 -1.33
CA LEU A 50 3.96 -9.96 -1.43
C LEU A 50 3.14 -8.67 -1.41
N ALA A 51 2.00 -8.64 -2.09
CA ALA A 51 1.11 -7.49 -2.07
C ALA A 51 0.57 -7.23 -0.66
N ALA A 52 0.01 -8.26 0.00
CA ALA A 52 -0.52 -8.13 1.36
C ALA A 52 0.56 -7.70 2.36
N THR A 53 1.81 -8.18 2.19
CA THR A 53 2.98 -7.72 2.92
C THR A 53 3.23 -6.24 2.67
N ALA A 54 3.38 -5.78 1.43
CA ALA A 54 3.59 -4.36 1.13
C ALA A 54 2.46 -3.45 1.66
N THR A 55 1.20 -3.84 1.49
CA THR A 55 0.05 -3.10 2.03
C THR A 55 0.12 -2.98 3.56
N SER A 56 0.57 -4.04 4.24
CA SER A 56 0.73 -4.05 5.71
C SER A 56 1.91 -3.20 6.17
N PHE A 57 3.01 -3.20 5.41
CA PHE A 57 4.28 -2.54 5.76
C PHE A 57 4.48 -1.18 5.10
N SER A 58 3.39 -0.42 4.89
CA SER A 58 3.27 0.94 4.34
C SER A 58 4.47 1.93 4.48
N GLY A 59 4.39 3.09 3.82
CA GLY A 59 5.41 4.15 3.95
C GLY A 59 5.70 4.60 5.40
N TRP A 60 4.78 4.36 6.34
CA TRP A 60 5.02 4.56 7.77
C TRP A 60 6.16 3.68 8.32
N THR A 61 6.26 2.43 7.87
CA THR A 61 7.33 1.50 8.27
C THR A 61 8.70 2.00 7.85
N PHE A 62 8.78 2.66 6.70
CA PHE A 62 10.03 3.13 6.13
C PHE A 62 10.49 4.45 6.75
N VAL A 63 9.57 5.38 7.03
CA VAL A 63 9.91 6.73 7.52
C VAL A 63 9.55 6.94 8.99
N GLY A 64 8.32 6.60 9.36
CA GLY A 64 7.79 6.88 10.69
C GLY A 64 8.38 5.97 11.77
N HIS A 65 8.45 4.67 11.50
CA HIS A 65 8.92 3.68 12.48
C HIS A 65 10.39 3.91 12.89
N PRO A 66 11.37 4.09 11.98
CA PRO A 66 12.74 4.40 12.36
C PRO A 66 12.86 5.76 13.07
N GLY A 67 12.08 6.76 12.66
CA GLY A 67 12.05 8.07 13.32
C GLY A 67 11.57 8.00 14.77
N LEU A 68 10.60 7.13 15.07
CA LEU A 68 10.13 6.88 16.44
C LEU A 68 11.15 6.07 17.25
N ILE A 69 11.82 5.09 16.65
CA ILE A 69 12.94 4.39 17.33
C ILE A 69 14.07 5.39 17.65
N PHE A 70 14.38 6.30 16.74
CA PHE A 70 15.41 7.33 16.96
C PHE A 70 15.03 8.28 18.11
N ARG A 71 13.75 8.68 18.20
CA ARG A 71 13.27 9.61 19.23
C ARG A 71 13.04 8.95 20.60
N ASP A 72 12.38 7.79 20.61
CA ASP A 72 11.87 7.12 21.81
C ASP A 72 12.78 5.95 22.25
N GLY A 73 13.84 5.68 21.48
CA GLY A 73 14.83 4.65 21.76
C GLY A 73 14.38 3.24 21.37
N PHE A 74 15.23 2.27 21.69
CA PHE A 74 15.03 0.86 21.33
C PHE A 74 13.78 0.23 21.96
N GLN A 75 13.21 0.84 23.02
CA GLN A 75 11.94 0.38 23.59
C GLN A 75 10.79 0.47 22.58
N TYR A 76 10.80 1.42 21.66
CA TYR A 76 9.80 1.48 20.60
C TYR A 76 9.97 0.35 19.57
N ALA A 77 11.16 -0.24 19.46
CA ALA A 77 11.42 -1.32 18.50
C ALA A 77 10.56 -2.57 18.75
N TYR A 78 10.03 -2.78 19.97
CA TYR A 78 9.05 -3.82 20.26
C TYR A 78 7.76 -3.67 19.43
N ALA A 79 7.41 -2.47 19.00
CA ALA A 79 6.28 -2.29 18.09
C ALA A 79 6.45 -3.13 16.82
N SER A 80 7.68 -3.36 16.34
CA SER A 80 8.00 -4.16 15.13
C SER A 80 7.46 -5.59 15.16
N PHE A 81 7.06 -6.12 16.32
CA PHE A 81 6.34 -7.40 16.42
C PHE A 81 5.00 -7.41 15.66
N TYR A 82 4.47 -6.23 15.25
CA TYR A 82 3.36 -6.16 14.31
C TYR A 82 3.63 -6.92 13.00
N THR A 83 4.91 -7.08 12.62
CA THR A 83 5.35 -7.87 11.47
C THR A 83 4.95 -9.34 11.55
N ILE A 84 4.75 -9.86 12.77
CA ILE A 84 4.32 -11.25 13.03
C ILE A 84 2.81 -11.29 13.25
N THR A 85 2.25 -10.36 14.03
CA THR A 85 0.84 -10.42 14.42
C THR A 85 -0.11 -10.18 13.25
N ILE A 86 0.24 -9.31 12.29
CA ILE A 86 -0.59 -9.07 11.08
C ILE A 86 -0.71 -10.33 10.21
N PRO A 87 0.38 -10.96 9.73
CA PRO A 87 0.24 -12.17 8.92
C PRO A 87 -0.36 -13.33 9.72
N PHE A 88 -0.05 -13.45 11.01
CA PHE A 88 -0.62 -14.49 11.87
C PHE A 88 -2.15 -14.39 11.95
N THR A 89 -2.68 -13.19 12.24
CA THR A 89 -4.14 -12.96 12.22
C THR A 89 -4.72 -13.17 10.83
N GLY A 90 -3.99 -12.79 9.78
CA GLY A 90 -4.33 -13.08 8.39
C GLY A 90 -4.57 -14.57 8.12
N VAL A 91 -3.62 -15.43 8.53
CA VAL A 91 -3.72 -16.89 8.38
C VAL A 91 -4.91 -17.46 9.15
N MET A 92 -5.16 -16.96 10.37
CA MET A 92 -6.26 -17.45 11.22
C MET A 92 -7.65 -17.09 10.66
N PHE A 93 -7.84 -15.87 10.16
CA PHE A 93 -9.19 -15.35 9.87
C PHE A 93 -9.48 -15.20 8.36
N LEU A 94 -8.52 -14.81 7.54
CA LEU A 94 -8.77 -14.45 6.13
C LEU A 94 -9.15 -15.66 5.27
N LYS A 95 -8.60 -16.85 5.57
CA LYS A 95 -8.95 -18.07 4.82
C LYS A 95 -10.45 -18.36 4.90
N ARG A 96 -11.04 -18.26 6.10
CA ARG A 96 -12.47 -18.48 6.30
C ARG A 96 -13.32 -17.43 5.58
N GLN A 97 -12.94 -16.15 5.68
CA GLN A 97 -13.62 -15.07 4.99
C GLN A 97 -13.55 -15.22 3.46
N TRP A 98 -12.40 -15.62 2.92
CA TRP A 98 -12.23 -15.89 1.50
C TRP A 98 -13.12 -17.04 1.00
N MET A 99 -13.20 -18.14 1.76
CA MET A 99 -14.09 -19.26 1.45
C MET A 99 -15.57 -18.84 1.44
N LEU A 100 -15.99 -18.05 2.43
CA LEU A 100 -17.35 -17.51 2.50
C LEU A 100 -17.63 -16.56 1.33
N GLY A 101 -16.71 -15.64 1.05
CA GLY A 101 -16.81 -14.73 -0.09
C GLY A 101 -16.90 -15.46 -1.43
N LYS A 102 -16.19 -16.57 -1.60
CA LYS A 102 -16.32 -17.43 -2.80
C LYS A 102 -17.67 -18.14 -2.86
N ARG A 103 -18.15 -18.69 -1.74
CA ARG A 103 -19.38 -19.47 -1.68
C ARG A 103 -20.64 -18.63 -1.88
N PHE A 104 -20.67 -17.44 -1.30
CA PHE A 104 -21.84 -16.56 -1.27
C PHE A 104 -21.72 -15.34 -2.18
N GLY A 105 -20.59 -15.18 -2.87
CA GLY A 105 -20.39 -14.11 -3.84
C GLY A 105 -20.09 -12.73 -3.24
N TYR A 106 -19.80 -12.63 -1.94
CA TYR A 106 -19.50 -11.32 -1.31
C TYR A 106 -18.26 -10.68 -1.95
N VAL A 107 -18.37 -9.38 -2.22
CA VAL A 107 -17.31 -8.53 -2.76
C VAL A 107 -16.68 -7.69 -1.65
N THR A 108 -17.49 -7.21 -0.70
CA THR A 108 -17.01 -6.37 0.40
C THR A 108 -17.18 -7.05 1.77
N PRO A 109 -16.34 -6.70 2.76
CA PRO A 109 -16.55 -7.14 4.14
C PRO A 109 -17.91 -6.69 4.70
N GLY A 110 -18.38 -5.48 4.33
CA GLY A 110 -19.66 -4.95 4.79
C GLY A 110 -20.87 -5.74 4.30
N GLU A 111 -20.83 -6.27 3.07
CA GLU A 111 -21.85 -7.20 2.56
C GLU A 111 -21.88 -8.50 3.37
N MET A 112 -20.71 -9.11 3.57
CA MET A 112 -20.58 -10.35 4.34
C MET A 112 -21.08 -10.17 5.78
N LEU A 113 -20.72 -9.07 6.43
CA LEU A 113 -21.15 -8.78 7.80
C LEU A 113 -22.65 -8.49 7.89
N ALA A 114 -23.22 -7.76 6.93
CA ALA A 114 -24.66 -7.50 6.90
C ALA A 114 -25.50 -8.76 6.73
N ASP A 115 -25.05 -9.70 5.89
CA ASP A 115 -25.75 -10.97 5.74
C ASP A 115 -25.58 -11.88 6.98
N TYR A 116 -24.42 -11.84 7.63
CA TYR A 116 -24.19 -12.56 8.88
C TYR A 116 -25.05 -12.04 10.04
N PHE A 117 -25.09 -10.72 10.25
CA PHE A 117 -25.83 -10.08 11.34
C PHE A 117 -27.28 -9.73 10.99
N LYS A 118 -27.72 -10.01 9.76
CA LYS A 118 -29.09 -9.77 9.26
C LYS A 118 -29.55 -8.31 9.39
N GLY A 119 -28.69 -7.35 9.04
CA GLY A 119 -29.06 -5.93 9.03
C GLY A 119 -28.03 -5.02 8.38
N ASP A 120 -28.50 -3.92 7.78
CA ASP A 120 -27.63 -2.97 7.07
C ASP A 120 -26.84 -2.01 7.98
N GLY A 121 -27.21 -1.90 9.26
CA GLY A 121 -26.49 -1.06 10.22
C GLY A 121 -25.00 -1.40 10.32
N ILE A 122 -24.65 -2.69 10.31
CA ILE A 122 -23.24 -3.13 10.35
C ILE A 122 -22.49 -2.82 9.04
N ARG A 123 -23.18 -2.83 7.89
CA ARG A 123 -22.60 -2.44 6.60
C ARG A 123 -22.23 -0.96 6.61
N VAL A 124 -23.16 -0.11 7.05
CA VAL A 124 -22.95 1.33 7.17
C VAL A 124 -21.80 1.61 8.15
N LEU A 125 -21.80 0.96 9.32
CA LEU A 125 -20.71 1.10 10.29
C LEU A 125 -19.36 0.69 9.69
N THR A 126 -19.30 -0.43 8.96
CA THR A 126 -18.08 -0.89 8.29
C THR A 126 -17.53 0.15 7.32
N VAL A 127 -18.40 0.76 6.50
CA VAL A 127 -18.00 1.81 5.55
C VAL A 127 -17.53 3.06 6.27
N ILE A 128 -18.24 3.52 7.31
CA ILE A 128 -17.86 4.69 8.10
C ILE A 128 -16.47 4.50 8.71
N VAL A 129 -16.25 3.35 9.38
CA VAL A 129 -14.96 3.04 10.00
C VAL A 129 -13.86 2.96 8.94
N ALA A 130 -14.10 2.28 7.82
CA ALA A 130 -13.13 2.17 6.74
C ALA A 130 -12.71 3.56 6.19
N LEU A 131 -13.68 4.45 5.93
CA LEU A 131 -13.39 5.80 5.43
C LEU A 131 -12.71 6.68 6.47
N PHE A 132 -13.17 6.63 7.73
CA PHE A 132 -12.65 7.43 8.83
C PHE A 132 -11.17 7.16 9.08
N PHE A 133 -10.72 5.91 8.98
CA PHE A 133 -9.30 5.58 9.12
C PHE A 133 -8.51 5.74 7.82
N SER A 134 -9.08 5.37 6.67
CA SER A 134 -8.33 5.38 5.40
C SER A 134 -8.04 6.79 4.89
N ILE A 135 -8.98 7.73 4.99
CA ILE A 135 -8.81 9.08 4.43
C ILE A 135 -7.66 9.84 5.12
N PRO A 136 -7.62 9.98 6.46
CA PRO A 136 -6.51 10.65 7.13
C PRO A 136 -5.19 9.91 6.92
N TYR A 137 -5.22 8.58 6.95
CA TYR A 137 -4.03 7.76 6.76
C TYR A 137 -3.40 7.94 5.37
N LEU A 138 -4.22 7.99 4.31
CA LEU A 138 -3.75 8.32 2.96
C LEU A 138 -3.15 9.74 2.91
N GLY A 139 -3.80 10.72 3.54
CA GLY A 139 -3.28 12.10 3.61
C GLY A 139 -1.89 12.18 4.24
N VAL A 140 -1.66 11.46 5.34
CA VAL A 140 -0.35 11.39 6.01
C VAL A 140 0.70 10.75 5.10
N GLN A 141 0.37 9.65 4.41
CA GLN A 141 1.30 8.96 3.52
C GLN A 141 1.68 9.80 2.29
N LEU A 142 0.71 10.47 1.67
CA LEU A 142 0.96 11.32 0.50
C LEU A 142 1.82 12.52 0.87
N ARG A 143 1.56 13.17 2.01
CA ARG A 143 2.39 14.26 2.52
C ARG A 143 3.81 13.79 2.86
N ALA A 144 3.95 12.63 3.52
CA ALA A 144 5.26 12.06 3.85
C ALA A 144 6.08 11.80 2.58
N SER A 145 5.44 11.30 1.52
CA SER A 145 6.09 11.07 0.23
C SER A 145 6.54 12.40 -0.43
N GLY A 146 5.70 13.44 -0.39
CA GLY A 146 6.09 14.79 -0.85
C GLY A 146 7.24 15.39 -0.04
N PHE A 147 7.29 15.12 1.27
CA PHE A 147 8.40 15.52 2.12
C PHE A 147 9.71 14.81 1.73
N LEU A 148 9.68 13.51 1.43
CA LEU A 148 10.85 12.79 0.93
C LEU A 148 11.39 13.41 -0.38
N PHE A 149 10.52 13.76 -1.33
CA PHE A 149 10.94 14.47 -2.54
C PHE A 149 11.61 15.81 -2.25
N ASN A 150 11.03 16.59 -1.32
CA ASN A 150 11.61 17.87 -0.92
C ASN A 150 13.02 17.70 -0.33
N VAL A 151 13.22 16.71 0.55
CA VAL A 151 14.53 16.43 1.15
C VAL A 151 15.53 15.92 0.10
N LEU A 152 15.13 14.95 -0.74
CA LEU A 152 16.03 14.33 -1.73
C LEU A 152 16.42 15.27 -2.88
N THR A 153 15.65 16.35 -3.08
CA THR A 153 15.94 17.38 -4.09
C THR A 153 16.51 18.67 -3.50
N ASP A 154 16.97 18.64 -2.24
CA ASP A 154 17.48 19.81 -1.50
C ASP A 154 16.56 21.03 -1.55
N GLY A 155 15.25 20.80 -1.47
CA GLY A 155 14.23 21.84 -1.51
C GLY A 155 13.82 22.32 -2.90
N ALA A 156 14.43 21.80 -3.98
CA ALA A 156 14.07 22.20 -5.35
C ALA A 156 12.60 21.88 -5.69
N LEU A 157 12.05 20.77 -5.17
CA LEU A 157 10.61 20.50 -5.20
C LEU A 157 9.99 20.81 -3.84
N SER A 158 8.96 21.67 -3.81
CA SER A 158 8.21 21.87 -2.58
C SER A 158 7.42 20.61 -2.18
N VAL A 159 7.18 20.44 -0.87
CA VAL A 159 6.42 19.31 -0.32
C VAL A 159 5.05 19.16 -1.02
N ASN A 160 4.36 20.28 -1.24
CA ASN A 160 3.03 20.30 -1.88
C ASN A 160 3.09 19.84 -3.34
N VAL A 161 4.11 20.25 -4.10
CA VAL A 161 4.28 19.83 -5.49
C VAL A 161 4.57 18.34 -5.56
N GLY A 162 5.51 17.84 -4.75
CA GLY A 162 5.83 16.40 -4.70
C GLY A 162 4.62 15.56 -4.29
N MET A 163 3.85 16.01 -3.30
CA MET A 163 2.63 15.37 -2.84
C MET A 163 1.59 15.27 -3.96
N TRP A 164 1.24 16.39 -4.62
CA TRP A 164 0.22 16.38 -5.68
C TRP A 164 0.64 15.55 -6.90
N MET A 165 1.91 15.61 -7.27
CA MET A 165 2.46 14.84 -8.39
C MET A 165 2.27 13.32 -8.14
N LEU A 166 2.63 12.85 -6.95
CA LEU A 166 2.42 11.46 -6.55
C LEU A 166 0.95 11.09 -6.44
N SER A 167 0.13 11.94 -5.82
CA SER A 167 -1.31 11.71 -5.67
C SER A 167 -1.98 11.49 -7.02
N ILE A 168 -1.63 12.28 -8.03
CA ILE A 168 -2.18 12.15 -9.38
C ILE A 168 -1.81 10.80 -10.00
N VAL A 169 -0.53 10.42 -9.93
CA VAL A 169 -0.07 9.14 -10.48
C VAL A 169 -0.76 7.97 -9.78
N VAL A 170 -0.82 8.00 -8.45
CA VAL A 170 -1.48 6.97 -7.64
C VAL A 170 -2.95 6.88 -7.99
N PHE A 171 -3.64 8.02 -8.04
CA PHE A 171 -5.05 8.06 -8.41
C PHE A 171 -5.28 7.45 -9.80
N ILE A 172 -4.48 7.81 -10.80
CA ILE A 172 -4.64 7.31 -12.17
C ILE A 172 -4.49 5.79 -12.22
N TYR A 173 -3.41 5.21 -11.70
CA TYR A 173 -3.20 3.76 -11.86
C TYR A 173 -4.16 2.92 -11.01
N VAL A 174 -4.52 3.40 -9.82
CA VAL A 174 -5.46 2.70 -8.93
C VAL A 174 -6.88 2.78 -9.49
N ALA A 175 -7.35 3.96 -9.86
CA ALA A 175 -8.70 4.17 -10.36
C ALA A 175 -8.94 3.53 -11.73
N SER A 176 -7.90 3.41 -12.56
CA SER A 176 -8.00 2.70 -13.85
C SER A 176 -7.86 1.19 -13.69
N GLY A 177 -6.91 0.73 -12.87
CA GLY A 177 -6.47 -0.66 -12.88
C GLY A 177 -7.14 -1.60 -11.87
N GLY A 178 -7.79 -1.07 -10.83
CA GLY A 178 -8.45 -1.86 -9.79
C GLY A 178 -7.49 -2.75 -8.98
N LEU A 179 -8.02 -3.78 -8.33
CA LEU A 179 -7.26 -4.65 -7.43
C LEU A 179 -6.08 -5.34 -8.13
N ARG A 180 -6.21 -5.68 -9.42
CA ARG A 180 -5.12 -6.32 -10.16
C ARG A 180 -3.91 -5.41 -10.29
N ALA A 181 -4.11 -4.14 -10.64
CA ALA A 181 -3.01 -3.19 -10.74
C ALA A 181 -2.33 -2.99 -9.38
N VAL A 182 -3.13 -2.77 -8.33
CA VAL A 182 -2.63 -2.61 -6.96
C VAL A 182 -1.79 -3.82 -6.54
N ALA A 183 -2.27 -5.04 -6.73
CA ALA A 183 -1.56 -6.24 -6.30
C ALA A 183 -0.17 -6.40 -6.94
N TYR A 184 -0.02 -6.12 -8.23
CA TYR A 184 1.27 -6.24 -8.91
C TYR A 184 2.20 -5.04 -8.65
N VAL A 185 1.65 -3.85 -8.39
CA VAL A 185 2.42 -2.70 -7.91
C VAL A 185 2.96 -2.96 -6.51
N ASP A 186 2.08 -3.37 -5.60
CA ASP A 186 2.43 -3.72 -4.22
C ASP A 186 3.46 -4.86 -4.16
N THR A 187 3.39 -5.82 -5.08
CA THR A 187 4.39 -6.89 -5.18
C THR A 187 5.81 -6.35 -5.43
N LEU A 188 5.95 -5.40 -6.36
CA LEU A 188 7.24 -4.75 -6.60
C LEU A 188 7.64 -3.88 -5.40
N GLN A 189 6.69 -3.13 -4.82
CA GLN A 189 6.94 -2.30 -3.65
C GLN A 189 7.43 -3.12 -2.45
N CYS A 190 6.93 -4.33 -2.25
CA CYS A 190 7.40 -5.22 -1.19
C CYS A 190 8.90 -5.50 -1.33
N VAL A 191 9.36 -5.80 -2.55
CA VAL A 191 10.76 -6.07 -2.84
C VAL A 191 11.59 -4.80 -2.66
N LEU A 192 11.12 -3.66 -3.17
CA LEU A 192 11.80 -2.37 -3.03
C LEU A 192 11.90 -1.93 -1.56
N LEU A 193 10.87 -2.13 -0.75
CA LEU A 193 10.87 -1.84 0.67
C LEU A 193 11.87 -2.71 1.41
N ALA A 194 11.87 -4.03 1.16
CA ALA A 194 12.81 -4.95 1.78
C ALA A 194 14.26 -4.57 1.45
N LEU A 195 14.57 -4.38 0.16
CA LEU A 195 15.90 -3.99 -0.29
C LEU A 195 16.30 -2.61 0.24
N GLY A 196 15.39 -1.64 0.21
CA GLY A 196 15.66 -0.27 0.67
C GLY A 196 15.96 -0.21 2.17
N ILE A 197 15.17 -0.89 3.00
CA ILE A 197 15.40 -0.96 4.44
C ILE A 197 16.72 -1.66 4.75
N THR A 198 17.00 -2.80 4.11
CA THR A 198 18.27 -3.52 4.32
C THR A 198 19.47 -2.70 3.87
N ALA A 199 19.43 -2.09 2.68
CA ALA A 199 20.53 -1.29 2.16
C ALA A 199 20.81 -0.05 3.04
N ILE A 200 19.77 0.69 3.43
CA ILE A 200 19.92 1.84 4.33
C ILE A 200 20.41 1.40 5.70
N GLY A 201 19.93 0.28 6.21
CA GLY A 201 20.39 -0.29 7.48
C GLY A 201 21.88 -0.63 7.46
N LEU A 202 22.36 -1.28 6.39
CA LEU A 202 23.79 -1.59 6.22
C LEU A 202 24.64 -0.32 6.14
N ILE A 203 24.24 0.64 5.30
CA ILE A 203 24.95 1.94 5.17
C ILE A 203 24.98 2.67 6.51
N GLY A 204 23.89 2.62 7.27
CA GLY A 204 23.80 3.25 8.59
C GLY A 204 24.62 2.57 9.69
N LEU A 205 24.99 1.29 9.52
CA LEU A 205 25.92 0.60 10.42
C LEU A 205 27.39 0.95 10.15
N ASP A 206 27.69 1.30 8.90
CA ASP A 206 29.05 1.65 8.44
C ASP A 206 29.37 3.16 8.58
N ALA A 207 28.40 3.98 9.00
CA ALA A 207 28.51 5.44 9.14
C ALA A 207 28.76 5.88 10.58
#